data_AF-A0A1R1AQ44-F1
#
_entry.id   AF-A0A1R1AQ44-F1
#
_cell.length_a   1.000
_cell.length_b   1.000
_cell.length_c   1.000
_cell.angle_alpha   90.00
_cell.angle_beta   90.00
_cell.angle_gamma   90.00
#
_symmetry.space_group_name_H-M   'P 1'
#
loop_
_entity.id
_entity.type
_entity.pdbx_description
1 polymer ?
#
loop_
_entity_poly.entity_id
_entity_poly.type
_entity_poly.pdbx_seq_one_letter_code
_entity_poly.pdbx_strand_id
1 'polypeptide(L)'
;MTIQRVASKWAKTKILLKNKGLVSYVPSTRQYSLEALEDMLGTHTLVYIKPDRGTYGMGVMSVEQLHSQNDDADETTTTSYKLRYEQKTEIFTSLESLHKTLSTLFQGQTYLIQQGIHLLSHKGNPFDLRVLTQKSPSGQWVSTGIIGRVAANNKIITNHHSGGMVQHYKPLMTEHMTAEEAENIRRELNTLGVNVAAQLQKSYPNLKEIGLDIAIDKSWNIWILEVNTKPALFPFKKFFKDPSIYKQVKKYATAYGRNLSTKKKANKTG
;
A
#
# COMPACT_ATOMS: atom_id res chain seq x y z
N MET A 1 2.48 -20.48 20.90
CA MET A 1 2.46 -19.00 20.90
C MET A 1 1.63 -18.49 19.72
N THR A 2 0.73 -17.52 19.95
CA THR A 2 -0.15 -16.95 18.92
C THR A 2 0.62 -15.98 18.00
N ILE A 3 0.31 -15.99 16.71
CA ILE A 3 0.93 -15.07 15.73
C ILE A 3 0.52 -13.63 16.05
N GLN A 4 1.49 -12.75 16.30
CA GLN A 4 1.23 -11.35 16.60
C GLN A 4 0.77 -10.60 15.35
N ARG A 5 -0.24 -9.73 15.49
CA ARG A 5 -0.78 -8.89 14.41
C ARG A 5 -0.80 -7.44 14.87
N VAL A 6 -0.42 -6.54 13.97
CA VAL A 6 -0.32 -5.10 14.22
C VAL A 6 -1.20 -4.36 13.21
N ALA A 7 -2.28 -3.76 13.71
CA ALA A 7 -3.27 -3.08 12.89
C ALA A 7 -2.82 -1.66 12.50
N SER A 8 -2.35 -0.85 13.46
CA SER A 8 -1.92 0.53 13.22
C SER A 8 -0.87 0.60 12.12
N LYS A 9 -1.15 1.38 11.06
CA LYS A 9 -0.21 1.69 9.98
C LYS A 9 0.92 2.55 10.54
N TRP A 10 0.59 3.56 11.33
CA TRP A 10 1.54 4.50 11.92
C TRP A 10 2.55 3.81 12.84
N ALA A 11 2.10 2.88 13.69
CA ALA A 11 3.00 2.13 14.56
C ALA A 11 4.07 1.37 13.76
N LYS A 12 3.69 0.75 12.64
CA LYS A 12 4.62 0.04 11.74
C LYS A 12 5.52 1.05 11.03
N THR A 13 4.97 2.13 10.48
CA THR A 13 5.75 3.19 9.80
C THR A 13 6.83 3.77 10.71
N LYS A 14 6.50 4.12 11.97
CA LYS A 14 7.47 4.63 12.95
C LYS A 14 8.64 3.66 13.20
N ILE A 15 8.42 2.35 13.13
CA ILE A 15 9.49 1.37 13.29
C ILE A 15 10.40 1.32 12.06
N LEU A 16 9.85 1.51 10.86
CA LEU A 16 10.64 1.58 9.62
C LEU A 16 11.49 2.86 9.58
N LEU A 17 10.90 4.00 9.96
CA LEU A 17 11.60 5.31 9.99
C LEU A 17 12.82 5.33 10.93
N LYS A 18 12.89 4.41 11.91
CA LYS A 18 14.07 4.26 12.80
C LYS A 18 15.26 3.55 12.12
N ASN A 19 15.08 3.00 10.92
CA ASN A 19 16.14 2.30 10.20
C ASN A 19 16.59 3.12 8.98
N LYS A 20 17.86 3.56 9.00
CA LYS A 20 18.46 4.39 7.94
C LYS A 20 18.43 3.72 6.56
N GLY A 21 18.46 2.38 6.49
CA GLY A 21 18.37 1.64 5.23
C GLY A 21 16.93 1.40 4.74
N LEU A 22 15.91 1.74 5.54
CA LEU A 22 14.50 1.59 5.16
C LEU A 22 13.79 2.92 4.97
N VAL A 23 14.28 4.00 5.60
CA VAL A 23 13.62 5.32 5.58
C VAL A 23 13.43 5.87 4.17
N SER A 24 14.39 5.64 3.26
CA SER A 24 14.34 6.07 1.87
C SER A 24 13.21 5.40 1.06
N TYR A 25 12.75 4.22 1.49
CA TYR A 25 11.64 3.52 0.85
C TYR A 25 10.28 3.95 1.40
N VAL A 26 10.21 4.78 2.44
CA VAL A 26 8.95 5.18 3.06
C VAL A 26 8.55 6.56 2.51
N PRO A 27 7.41 6.69 1.79
CA PRO A 27 6.92 8.00 1.38
C PRO A 27 6.72 8.92 2.58
N SER A 28 6.88 10.23 2.40
CA SER A 28 6.63 11.19 3.49
C SER A 28 5.25 10.91 4.10
N THR A 29 5.21 10.66 5.41
CA THR A 29 4.00 10.19 6.12
C THR A 29 3.92 10.84 7.50
N ARG A 30 2.78 11.44 7.82
CA ARG A 30 2.49 12.06 9.12
C ARG A 30 1.12 11.61 9.64
N GLN A 31 0.88 11.78 10.93
CA GLN A 31 -0.50 11.83 11.43
C GLN A 31 -1.18 13.06 10.84
N TYR A 32 -2.44 12.92 10.45
CA TYR A 32 -3.18 14.03 9.86
C TYR A 32 -3.44 15.12 10.90
N SER A 33 -3.22 16.37 10.50
CA SER A 33 -3.68 17.60 11.12
C SER A 33 -3.88 18.64 10.01
N LEU A 34 -4.48 19.79 10.30
CA LEU A 34 -4.57 20.89 9.33
C LEU A 34 -3.16 21.33 8.90
N GLU A 35 -2.27 21.58 9.85
CA GLU A 35 -0.85 21.88 9.60
C GLU A 35 -0.17 20.82 8.72
N ALA A 36 -0.37 19.53 9.02
CA ALA A 36 0.22 18.47 8.20
C ALA A 36 -0.39 18.41 6.78
N LEU A 37 -1.65 18.79 6.60
CA LEU A 37 -2.28 18.92 5.28
C LEU A 37 -1.65 20.06 4.48
N GLU A 38 -1.51 21.23 5.11
CA GLU A 38 -0.89 22.43 4.53
C GLU A 38 0.55 22.14 4.08
N ASP A 39 1.39 21.67 5.00
CA ASP A 39 2.79 21.36 4.73
C ASP A 39 2.96 20.31 3.61
N MET A 40 2.16 19.25 3.68
CA MET A 40 2.27 18.14 2.73
C MET A 40 1.80 18.54 1.33
N LEU A 41 0.74 19.35 1.20
CA LEU A 41 0.30 19.85 -0.10
C LEU A 41 1.26 20.89 -0.67
N GLY A 42 1.84 21.76 0.18
CA GLY A 42 2.88 22.69 -0.24
C GLY A 42 4.15 22.01 -0.78
N THR A 43 4.41 20.76 -0.39
CA THR A 43 5.56 19.97 -0.85
C THR A 43 5.21 18.95 -1.94
N HIS A 44 3.98 18.42 -1.91
CA HIS A 44 3.53 17.33 -2.76
C HIS A 44 2.17 17.64 -3.38
N THR A 45 2.11 17.71 -4.71
CA THR A 45 0.87 17.99 -5.46
C THR A 45 -0.25 16.99 -5.20
N LEU A 46 0.09 15.75 -4.83
CA LEU A 46 -0.86 14.69 -4.51
C LEU A 46 -0.53 14.11 -3.14
N VAL A 47 -1.56 13.93 -2.30
CA VAL A 47 -1.47 13.23 -1.02
C VAL A 47 -2.59 12.22 -0.88
N TYR A 48 -2.30 11.11 -0.21
CA TYR A 48 -3.29 10.14 0.26
C TYR A 48 -3.57 10.34 1.74
N ILE A 49 -4.85 10.33 2.10
CA ILE A 49 -5.32 10.42 3.47
C ILE A 49 -6.00 9.08 3.80
N LYS A 50 -5.49 8.36 4.80
CA LYS A 50 -5.90 6.99 5.10
C LYS A 50 -6.09 6.75 6.60
N PRO A 51 -7.05 5.93 7.03
CA PRO A 51 -7.22 5.63 8.45
C PRO A 51 -6.02 4.82 8.95
N ASP A 52 -5.53 5.16 10.14
CA ASP A 52 -4.42 4.45 10.78
C ASP A 52 -4.73 2.95 10.92
N ARG A 53 -5.98 2.64 11.26
CA ARG A 53 -6.50 1.28 11.40
C ARG A 53 -7.63 1.10 10.40
N GLY A 54 -7.50 0.11 9.53
CA GLY A 54 -8.49 -0.16 8.49
C GLY A 54 -7.97 -1.17 7.48
N THR A 55 -8.87 -1.73 6.68
CA THR A 55 -8.56 -2.76 5.67
C THR A 55 -9.28 -2.46 4.36
N TYR A 56 -8.82 -3.09 3.27
CA TYR A 56 -9.49 -3.03 1.95
C TYR A 56 -9.55 -1.64 1.31
N GLY A 57 -8.79 -0.67 1.81
CA GLY A 57 -8.81 0.69 1.28
C GLY A 57 -10.06 1.49 1.68
N MET A 58 -10.88 0.96 2.59
CA MET A 58 -12.03 1.69 3.12
C MET A 58 -11.55 2.94 3.85
N GLY A 59 -12.19 4.07 3.57
CA GLY A 59 -11.85 5.37 4.12
C GLY A 59 -10.57 5.99 3.54
N VAL A 60 -9.93 5.39 2.52
CA VAL A 60 -8.81 6.04 1.82
C VAL A 60 -9.34 7.12 0.90
N MET A 61 -8.69 8.29 0.96
CA MET A 61 -9.01 9.47 0.18
C MET A 61 -7.73 9.99 -0.49
N SER A 62 -7.87 10.78 -1.55
CA SER A 62 -6.76 11.53 -2.14
C SER A 62 -7.11 13.00 -2.26
N VAL A 63 -6.15 13.87 -2.00
CA VAL A 63 -6.25 15.31 -2.30
C VAL A 63 -5.17 15.67 -3.30
N GLU A 64 -5.57 16.33 -4.38
CA GLU A 64 -4.67 16.83 -5.41
C GLU A 64 -4.79 18.36 -5.46
N GLN A 65 -3.68 19.06 -5.25
CA GLN A 65 -3.60 20.51 -5.41
C GLN A 65 -3.53 20.84 -6.91
N LEU A 66 -4.38 21.75 -7.35
CA LEU A 66 -4.50 22.21 -8.72
C LEU A 66 -4.16 23.69 -8.78
N HIS A 67 -3.46 24.09 -9.83
CA HIS A 67 -3.16 25.48 -10.14
C HIS A 67 -3.79 25.81 -11.49
N SER A 68 -4.63 26.84 -11.53
CA SER A 68 -5.13 27.42 -12.78
C SER A 68 -4.54 28.81 -12.95
N GLN A 69 -4.01 29.08 -14.14
CA GLN A 69 -3.74 30.45 -14.57
C GLN A 69 -5.04 31.03 -15.12
N ASN A 70 -5.35 32.26 -14.73
CA ASN A 70 -6.39 33.03 -15.37
C ASN A 70 -5.79 33.67 -16.63
N ASP A 71 -6.49 33.58 -17.76
CA ASP A 71 -6.07 34.18 -19.05
C ASP A 71 -6.20 35.72 -19.06
N ASP A 72 -6.74 36.31 -18.00
CA ASP A 72 -6.82 37.76 -17.82
C ASP A 72 -5.46 38.32 -17.35
N ALA A 73 -5.15 39.55 -17.78
CA ALA A 73 -3.84 40.23 -17.67
C ALA A 73 -3.25 40.42 -16.24
N ASP A 74 -3.87 39.84 -15.21
CA ASP A 74 -3.38 39.76 -13.85
C ASP A 74 -2.99 38.29 -13.59
N GLU A 75 -1.68 37.99 -13.51
CA GLU A 75 -1.10 36.66 -13.30
C GLU A 75 -1.43 36.05 -11.91
N THR A 76 -2.71 36.02 -11.54
CA THR A 76 -3.19 35.46 -10.28
C THR A 76 -3.39 33.95 -10.44
N THR A 77 -2.44 33.17 -9.89
CA THR A 77 -2.60 31.72 -9.82
C THR A 77 -3.67 31.38 -8.78
N THR A 78 -4.78 30.78 -9.23
CA THR A 78 -5.80 30.30 -8.31
C THR A 78 -5.48 28.86 -7.92
N THR A 79 -5.35 28.63 -6.61
CA THR A 79 -5.15 27.28 -6.06
C THR A 79 -6.50 26.66 -5.72
N SER A 80 -6.72 25.42 -6.15
CA SER A 80 -7.86 24.62 -5.70
C SER A 80 -7.42 23.21 -5.30
N TYR A 81 -8.28 22.52 -4.54
CA TYR A 81 -8.00 21.21 -3.98
C TYR A 81 -9.07 20.23 -4.41
N LYS A 82 -8.67 19.20 -5.13
CA LYS A 82 -9.55 18.13 -5.60
C LYS A 82 -9.49 16.95 -4.64
N LEU A 83 -10.53 16.82 -3.83
CA LEU A 83 -10.74 15.68 -2.95
C LEU A 83 -11.44 14.56 -3.72
N ARG A 84 -10.90 13.35 -3.64
CA ARG A 84 -11.56 12.13 -4.12
C ARG A 84 -11.67 11.12 -3.00
N TYR A 85 -12.86 10.55 -2.84
CA TYR A 85 -13.15 9.52 -1.85
C TYR A 85 -14.35 8.71 -2.32
N GLU A 86 -14.34 7.40 -2.04
CA GLU A 86 -15.37 6.48 -2.52
C GLU A 86 -15.61 6.60 -4.04
N GLN A 87 -16.76 7.13 -4.46
CA GLN A 87 -17.11 7.43 -5.86
C GLN A 87 -17.37 8.93 -6.10
N LYS A 88 -16.96 9.77 -5.15
CA LYS A 88 -17.18 11.21 -5.15
C LYS A 88 -15.90 11.96 -5.49
N THR A 89 -16.08 13.10 -6.16
CA THR A 89 -15.04 14.10 -6.41
C THR A 89 -15.61 15.46 -6.02
N GLU A 90 -14.88 16.19 -5.20
CA GLU A 90 -15.25 17.52 -4.72
C GLU A 90 -14.06 18.47 -4.90
N ILE A 91 -14.34 19.72 -5.26
CA ILE A 91 -13.33 20.78 -5.43
C ILE A 91 -13.52 21.81 -4.34
N PHE A 92 -12.42 22.19 -3.69
CA PHE A 92 -12.37 23.21 -2.65
C PHE A 92 -11.43 24.34 -3.08
N THR A 93 -11.77 25.57 -2.76
CA THR A 93 -10.92 26.75 -3.02
C THR A 93 -10.15 27.20 -1.77
N SER A 94 -10.36 26.55 -0.62
CA SER A 94 -9.61 26.82 0.62
C SER A 94 -9.26 25.54 1.37
N LEU A 95 -8.16 25.57 2.12
CA LEU A 95 -7.72 24.44 2.95
C LEU A 95 -8.65 24.21 4.15
N GLU A 96 -9.23 25.28 4.71
CA GLU A 96 -10.13 25.21 5.86
C GLU A 96 -11.44 24.49 5.50
N SER A 97 -12.00 24.79 4.32
CA SER A 97 -13.21 24.14 3.84
C SER A 97 -12.96 22.65 3.55
N LEU A 98 -11.85 22.33 2.89
CA LEU A 98 -11.39 20.96 2.70
C LEU A 98 -11.19 20.23 4.04
N HIS A 99 -10.51 20.86 4.99
CA HIS A 99 -10.23 20.29 6.30
C HIS A 99 -11.52 20.01 7.09
N LYS A 100 -12.50 20.92 7.05
CA LYS A 100 -13.81 20.72 7.69
C LYS A 100 -14.54 19.51 7.13
N THR A 101 -14.53 19.33 5.81
CA THR A 101 -15.10 18.14 5.15
C THR A 101 -14.36 16.87 5.57
N LEU A 102 -13.01 16.88 5.52
CA LEU A 102 -12.18 15.75 5.93
C LEU A 102 -12.43 15.34 7.39
N SER A 103 -12.46 16.31 8.31
CA SER A 103 -12.74 16.09 9.73
C SER A 103 -14.11 15.46 9.97
N THR A 104 -15.12 15.82 9.16
CA THR A 104 -16.44 15.17 9.18
C THR A 104 -16.36 13.72 8.70
N LEU A 105 -15.65 13.48 7.58
CA LEU A 105 -15.46 12.15 7.00
C LEU A 105 -14.67 11.21 7.91
N PHE A 106 -13.76 11.72 8.73
CA PHE A 106 -12.97 10.89 9.64
C PHE A 106 -13.79 10.26 10.77
N GLN A 107 -14.93 10.86 11.14
CA GLN A 107 -15.80 10.37 12.22
C GLN A 107 -15.03 10.13 13.53
N GLY A 108 -14.11 11.05 13.87
CA GLY A 108 -13.28 10.97 15.08
C GLY A 108 -12.15 9.94 15.05
N GLN A 109 -11.94 9.24 13.93
CA GLN A 109 -10.85 8.27 13.80
C GLN A 109 -9.51 8.95 13.52
N THR A 110 -8.41 8.30 13.93
CA THR A 110 -7.06 8.76 13.58
C THR A 110 -6.75 8.46 12.12
N TYR A 111 -6.38 9.50 11.39
CA TYR A 111 -5.94 9.43 10.00
C TYR A 111 -4.46 9.76 9.85
N LEU A 112 -3.87 9.25 8.77
CA LEU A 112 -2.53 9.56 8.30
C LEU A 112 -2.63 10.31 6.99
N ILE A 113 -1.72 11.25 6.77
CA ILE A 113 -1.47 11.87 5.48
C ILE A 113 -0.14 11.34 4.93
N GLN A 114 -0.11 10.96 3.66
CA GLN A 114 1.03 10.36 3.01
C GLN A 114 1.21 10.95 1.62
N GLN A 115 2.46 11.16 1.21
CA GLN A 115 2.83 11.56 -0.14
C GLN A 115 2.18 10.64 -1.18
N GLY A 116 1.56 11.24 -2.19
CA GLY A 116 1.04 10.55 -3.36
C GLY A 116 2.16 10.05 -4.24
N ILE A 117 2.08 8.78 -4.63
CA ILE A 117 3.01 8.16 -5.58
C ILE A 117 2.29 7.94 -6.91
N HIS A 118 2.93 8.31 -8.01
CA HIS A 118 2.44 8.02 -9.36
C HIS A 118 2.95 6.66 -9.80
N LEU A 119 2.12 5.63 -9.62
CA LEU A 119 2.43 4.24 -9.91
C LEU A 119 2.66 4.00 -11.42
N LEU A 120 3.49 3.01 -11.75
CA LEU A 120 3.49 2.37 -13.07
C LEU A 120 2.10 1.84 -13.43
N SER A 121 1.83 1.72 -14.73
CA SER A 121 0.53 1.33 -15.24
C SER A 121 0.60 0.17 -16.24
N HIS A 122 -0.27 -0.81 -16.08
CA HIS A 122 -0.48 -1.90 -17.02
C HIS A 122 -1.74 -1.61 -17.83
N LYS A 123 -1.60 -1.43 -19.14
CA LYS A 123 -2.72 -1.10 -20.05
C LYS A 123 -3.55 0.09 -19.56
N GLY A 124 -2.86 1.14 -19.12
CA GLY A 124 -3.48 2.38 -18.60
C GLY A 124 -3.97 2.30 -17.14
N ASN A 125 -3.95 1.13 -16.50
CA ASN A 125 -4.38 0.97 -15.11
C ASN A 125 -3.19 0.91 -14.16
N PRO A 126 -3.15 1.72 -13.09
CA PRO A 126 -2.05 1.69 -12.12
C PRO A 126 -1.97 0.32 -11.44
N PHE A 127 -0.77 -0.13 -11.11
CA PHE A 127 -0.56 -1.34 -10.35
C PHE A 127 0.47 -1.16 -9.24
N ASP A 128 0.30 -1.93 -8.18
CA ASP A 128 1.30 -2.08 -7.13
C ASP A 128 1.77 -3.54 -7.04
N LEU A 129 2.81 -3.78 -6.25
CA LEU A 129 3.36 -5.09 -5.99
C LEU A 129 3.11 -5.51 -4.54
N ARG A 130 2.69 -6.74 -4.35
CA ARG A 130 2.64 -7.39 -3.04
C ARG A 130 3.82 -8.35 -2.92
N VAL A 131 4.76 -8.04 -2.04
CA VAL A 131 5.83 -8.96 -1.61
C VAL A 131 5.35 -9.69 -0.36
N LEU A 132 5.23 -11.01 -0.44
CA LEU A 132 4.90 -11.85 0.71
C LEU A 132 6.20 -12.36 1.35
N THR A 133 6.40 -12.04 2.62
CA THR A 133 7.57 -12.48 3.40
C THR A 133 7.10 -13.27 4.62
N GLN A 134 7.67 -14.44 4.84
CA GLN A 134 7.25 -15.39 5.86
C GLN A 134 8.45 -15.95 6.63
N LYS A 135 8.22 -16.35 7.88
CA LYS A 135 9.18 -17.19 8.62
C LYS A 135 9.19 -18.59 8.01
N SER A 136 10.38 -19.06 7.65
CA SER A 136 10.63 -20.45 7.30
C SER A 136 10.43 -21.36 8.52
N PRO A 137 10.31 -22.69 8.32
CA PRO A 137 10.32 -23.65 9.42
C PRO A 137 11.59 -23.57 10.29
N SER A 138 12.72 -23.13 9.73
CA SER A 138 13.98 -22.89 10.45
C SER A 138 14.03 -21.53 11.16
N GLY A 139 12.96 -20.74 11.13
CA GLY A 139 12.88 -19.44 11.82
C GLY A 139 13.55 -18.28 11.07
N GLN A 140 13.96 -18.45 9.82
CA GLN A 140 14.56 -17.40 8.98
C GLN A 140 13.48 -16.64 8.19
N TRP A 141 13.67 -15.36 7.95
CA TRP A 141 12.77 -14.57 7.10
C TRP A 141 13.07 -14.86 5.62
N VAL A 142 12.03 -15.14 4.84
CA VAL A 142 12.15 -15.42 3.40
C VAL A 142 11.00 -14.74 2.66
N SER A 143 11.32 -14.02 1.59
CA SER A 143 10.32 -13.52 0.64
C SER A 143 9.89 -14.68 -0.26
N THR A 144 8.65 -15.15 -0.06
CA THR A 144 8.11 -16.39 -0.65
C THR A 144 7.35 -16.16 -1.96
N GLY A 145 7.09 -14.90 -2.33
CA GLY A 145 6.47 -14.60 -3.61
C GLY A 145 6.16 -13.13 -3.80
N ILE A 146 6.07 -12.73 -5.07
CA ILE A 146 5.69 -11.38 -5.50
C ILE A 146 4.55 -11.50 -6.51
N ILE A 147 3.48 -10.72 -6.30
CA ILE A 147 2.38 -10.56 -7.25
C ILE A 147 2.16 -9.10 -7.55
N GLY A 148 1.70 -8.78 -8.75
CA GLY A 148 1.14 -7.46 -9.03
C GLY A 148 -0.36 -7.42 -8.77
N ARG A 149 -0.84 -6.27 -8.32
CA ARG A 149 -2.27 -5.95 -8.18
C ARG A 149 -2.57 -4.75 -9.06
N VAL A 150 -3.20 -5.01 -10.20
CA VAL A 150 -3.65 -3.98 -11.14
C VAL A 150 -4.99 -3.44 -10.67
N ALA A 151 -5.13 -2.12 -10.57
CA ALA A 151 -6.39 -1.48 -10.24
C ALA A 151 -7.48 -1.81 -11.28
N ALA A 152 -8.74 -1.78 -10.86
CA ALA A 152 -9.86 -1.80 -11.80
C ALA A 152 -9.92 -0.46 -12.57
N ASN A 153 -10.47 -0.49 -13.78
CA ASN A 153 -10.64 0.72 -14.61
C ASN A 153 -11.21 1.89 -13.80
N ASN A 154 -10.58 3.06 -13.93
CA ASN A 154 -10.96 4.32 -13.27
C ASN A 154 -10.91 4.32 -11.73
N LYS A 155 -10.22 3.37 -11.09
CA LYS A 155 -9.99 3.39 -9.63
C LYS A 155 -8.55 3.74 -9.29
N ILE A 156 -8.42 4.61 -8.30
CA ILE A 156 -7.13 5.03 -7.73
C ILE A 156 -6.54 3.93 -6.82
N ILE A 157 -7.41 3.08 -6.25
CA ILE A 157 -7.02 2.05 -5.28
C ILE A 157 -6.86 0.69 -5.98
N THR A 158 -5.66 0.12 -5.91
CA THR A 158 -5.22 -1.17 -6.47
C THR A 158 -5.71 -2.40 -5.70
N ASN A 159 -6.62 -2.25 -4.74
CA ASN A 159 -7.05 -3.36 -3.89
C ASN A 159 -7.87 -4.38 -4.68
N HIS A 160 -7.42 -5.64 -4.66
CA HIS A 160 -8.12 -6.78 -5.27
C HIS A 160 -9.60 -6.91 -4.83
N HIS A 161 -9.91 -6.54 -3.58
CA HIS A 161 -11.29 -6.54 -3.08
C HIS A 161 -12.20 -5.51 -3.77
N SER A 162 -11.62 -4.54 -4.49
CA SER A 162 -12.33 -3.49 -5.23
C SER A 162 -12.46 -3.80 -6.73
N GLY A 163 -12.16 -5.03 -7.16
CA GLY A 163 -12.25 -5.48 -8.56
C GLY A 163 -10.91 -5.53 -9.32
N GLY A 164 -9.79 -5.30 -8.64
CA GLY A 164 -8.45 -5.33 -9.25
C GLY A 164 -8.01 -6.75 -9.68
N MET A 165 -7.16 -6.81 -10.70
CA MET A 165 -6.65 -8.06 -11.27
C MET A 165 -5.29 -8.43 -10.67
N VAL A 166 -5.08 -9.70 -10.33
CA VAL A 166 -3.76 -10.20 -9.92
C VAL A 166 -2.99 -10.64 -11.16
N GLN A 167 -1.75 -10.19 -11.26
CA GLN A 167 -0.86 -10.51 -12.36
C GLN A 167 0.49 -11.02 -11.84
N HIS A 168 1.18 -11.78 -12.67
CA HIS A 168 2.55 -12.19 -12.37
C HIS A 168 3.49 -10.99 -12.42
N TYR A 169 4.45 -10.96 -11.51
CA TYR A 169 5.47 -9.89 -11.45
C TYR A 169 6.21 -9.73 -12.78
N LYS A 170 6.74 -10.83 -13.35
CA LYS A 170 7.63 -10.76 -14.51
C LYS A 170 6.94 -10.12 -15.73
N PRO A 171 5.76 -10.58 -16.19
CA PRO A 171 5.05 -9.94 -17.31
C PRO A 171 4.79 -8.45 -17.10
N LEU A 172 4.34 -8.05 -15.90
CA LEU A 172 4.09 -6.63 -15.60
C LEU A 172 5.35 -5.79 -15.71
N MET A 173 6.47 -6.26 -15.16
CA MET A 173 7.70 -5.49 -15.17
C MET A 173 8.31 -5.44 -16.56
N THR A 174 8.28 -6.54 -17.32
CA THR A 174 8.87 -6.59 -18.67
C THR A 174 8.13 -5.76 -19.73
N GLU A 175 6.96 -5.19 -19.39
CA GLU A 175 6.33 -4.15 -20.22
C GLU A 175 7.05 -2.80 -20.15
N HIS A 176 7.86 -2.59 -19.11
CA HIS A 176 8.51 -1.31 -18.84
C HIS A 176 10.04 -1.37 -18.81
N MET A 177 10.63 -2.57 -18.75
CA MET A 177 12.09 -2.76 -18.65
C MET A 177 12.51 -4.12 -19.21
N THR A 178 13.83 -4.34 -19.32
CA THR A 178 14.39 -5.63 -19.73
C THR A 178 14.16 -6.72 -18.69
N ALA A 179 14.29 -7.98 -19.10
CA ALA A 179 14.16 -9.11 -18.18
C ALA A 179 15.23 -9.13 -17.08
N GLU A 180 16.42 -8.60 -17.35
CA GLU A 180 17.51 -8.50 -16.39
C GLU A 180 17.24 -7.41 -15.34
N GLU A 181 16.81 -6.22 -15.76
CA GLU A 181 16.40 -5.14 -14.85
C GLU A 181 15.24 -5.58 -13.96
N ALA A 182 14.24 -6.27 -14.53
CA ALA A 182 13.13 -6.81 -13.77
C ALA A 182 13.62 -7.83 -12.72
N GLU A 183 14.64 -8.63 -13.03
CA GLU A 183 15.24 -9.56 -12.08
C GLU A 183 16.04 -8.85 -10.99
N ASN A 184 16.75 -7.75 -11.31
CA ASN A 184 17.44 -6.90 -10.34
C ASN A 184 16.46 -6.30 -9.33
N ILE A 185 15.37 -5.70 -9.80
CA ILE A 185 14.31 -5.18 -8.93
C ILE A 185 13.69 -6.31 -8.11
N ARG A 186 13.50 -7.50 -8.67
CA ARG A 186 12.95 -8.64 -7.93
C ARG A 186 13.84 -9.01 -6.74
N ARG A 187 15.17 -9.02 -6.94
CA ARG A 187 16.15 -9.29 -5.88
C ARG A 187 16.11 -8.20 -4.81
N GLU A 188 16.03 -6.93 -5.20
CA GLU A 188 15.88 -5.81 -4.28
C GLU A 188 14.60 -5.93 -3.43
N LEU A 189 13.45 -6.18 -4.06
CA LEU A 189 12.16 -6.36 -3.38
C LEU A 189 12.18 -7.53 -2.40
N ASN A 190 12.84 -8.64 -2.75
CA ASN A 190 12.98 -9.78 -1.85
C ASN A 190 13.80 -9.43 -0.60
N THR A 191 14.94 -8.76 -0.80
CA THR A 191 15.81 -8.26 0.28
C THR A 191 15.08 -7.24 1.14
N LEU A 192 14.35 -6.31 0.53
CA LEU A 192 13.54 -5.31 1.22
C LEU A 192 12.48 -5.96 2.11
N GLY A 193 11.76 -6.97 1.60
CA GLY A 193 10.79 -7.73 2.39
C GLY A 193 11.39 -8.38 3.64
N VAL A 194 12.56 -9.01 3.50
CA VAL A 194 13.29 -9.61 4.63
C VAL A 194 13.73 -8.55 5.65
N ASN A 195 14.30 -7.44 5.18
CA ASN A 195 14.78 -6.35 6.03
C ASN A 195 13.65 -5.68 6.80
N VAL A 196 12.51 -5.42 6.15
CA VAL A 196 11.29 -4.87 6.79
C VAL A 196 10.76 -5.84 7.85
N ALA A 197 10.67 -7.13 7.53
CA ALA A 197 10.18 -8.13 8.49
C ALA A 197 11.10 -8.25 9.71
N ALA A 198 12.42 -8.28 9.51
CA ALA A 198 13.41 -8.30 10.58
C ALA A 198 13.35 -7.03 11.45
N GLN A 199 13.21 -5.85 10.83
CA GLN A 199 13.11 -4.59 11.56
C GLN A 199 11.84 -4.54 12.41
N LEU A 200 10.69 -4.95 11.87
CA LEU A 200 9.44 -5.03 12.64
C LEU A 200 9.52 -6.06 13.78
N GLN A 201 10.21 -7.18 13.58
CA GLN A 201 10.36 -8.22 14.59
C GLN A 201 11.05 -7.70 15.86
N LYS A 202 11.93 -6.69 15.77
CA LYS A 202 12.57 -6.07 16.94
C LYS A 202 11.56 -5.50 17.95
N SER A 203 10.40 -5.04 17.49
CA SER A 203 9.32 -4.53 18.34
C SER A 203 8.16 -5.52 18.50
N TYR A 204 8.03 -6.46 17.55
CA TYR A 204 6.95 -7.43 17.49
C TYR A 204 7.52 -8.85 17.34
N PRO A 205 8.07 -9.44 18.44
CA PRO A 205 8.88 -10.66 18.39
C PRO A 205 8.12 -11.89 17.87
N ASN A 206 6.78 -11.86 17.97
CA ASN A 206 5.90 -12.96 17.56
C ASN A 206 5.31 -12.79 16.15
N LEU A 207 5.84 -11.85 15.34
CA LEU A 207 5.53 -11.78 13.90
C LEU A 207 6.05 -13.03 13.17
N LYS A 208 5.23 -13.54 12.24
CA LYS A 208 5.56 -14.71 11.41
C LYS A 208 5.46 -14.46 9.92
N GLU A 209 4.80 -13.38 9.51
CA GLU A 209 4.58 -13.05 8.11
C GLU A 209 4.22 -11.57 7.96
N ILE A 210 4.57 -11.02 6.80
CA ILE A 210 4.12 -9.71 6.34
C ILE A 210 3.79 -9.76 4.86
N GLY A 211 2.84 -8.92 4.42
CA GLY A 211 2.68 -8.54 3.03
C GLY A 211 3.10 -7.08 2.88
N LEU A 212 4.14 -6.84 2.11
CA LEU A 212 4.59 -5.50 1.78
C LEU A 212 3.90 -5.05 0.51
N ASP A 213 3.20 -3.92 0.59
CA ASP A 213 2.53 -3.27 -0.54
C ASP A 213 3.48 -2.20 -1.06
N ILE A 214 3.98 -2.39 -2.28
CA ILE A 214 5.05 -1.60 -2.90
C ILE A 214 4.52 -0.90 -4.15
N ALA A 215 4.76 0.39 -4.27
CA ALA A 215 4.70 1.10 -5.55
C ALA A 215 6.10 1.18 -6.17
N ILE A 216 6.12 1.20 -7.50
CA ILE A 216 7.26 1.67 -8.28
C ILE A 216 6.75 2.87 -9.07
N ASP A 217 7.47 3.99 -8.99
CA ASP A 217 7.12 5.20 -9.73
C ASP A 217 7.78 5.24 -11.13
N LYS A 218 7.46 6.27 -11.91
CA LYS A 218 8.02 6.47 -13.26
C LYS A 218 9.53 6.76 -13.27
N SER A 219 10.11 7.09 -12.13
CA SER A 219 11.54 7.31 -11.93
C SER A 219 12.22 6.08 -11.33
N TRP A 220 11.51 4.94 -11.27
CA TRP A 220 11.99 3.65 -10.75
C TRP A 220 12.28 3.61 -9.26
N ASN A 221 11.82 4.61 -8.50
CA ASN A 221 11.94 4.56 -7.05
C ASN A 221 10.93 3.55 -6.48
N ILE A 222 11.38 2.79 -5.49
CA ILE A 222 10.58 1.80 -4.78
C ILE A 222 10.00 2.43 -3.51
N TRP A 223 8.69 2.31 -3.32
CA TRP A 223 7.97 2.94 -2.23
C TRP A 223 7.13 1.93 -1.44
N ILE A 224 7.33 1.86 -0.13
CA ILE A 224 6.50 1.09 0.81
C ILE A 224 5.22 1.86 1.10
N LEU A 225 4.13 1.44 0.46
CA LEU A 225 2.80 2.01 0.68
C LEU A 225 2.22 1.55 2.03
N GLU A 226 2.35 0.26 2.33
CA GLU A 226 1.83 -0.37 3.55
C GLU A 226 2.55 -1.67 3.91
N VAL A 227 2.61 -1.98 5.21
CA VAL A 227 2.99 -3.31 5.72
C VAL A 227 1.80 -4.00 6.38
N ASN A 228 1.33 -5.08 5.77
CA ASN A 228 0.24 -5.91 6.25
C ASN A 228 0.76 -7.06 7.10
N THR A 229 0.45 -7.07 8.40
CA THR A 229 0.87 -8.18 9.29
C THR A 229 -0.06 -9.38 9.26
N LYS A 230 -1.12 -9.38 8.44
CA LYS A 230 -2.03 -10.50 8.19
C LYS A 230 -2.39 -10.58 6.68
N PRO A 231 -1.40 -10.79 5.79
CA PRO A 231 -1.64 -10.74 4.35
C PRO A 231 -2.57 -11.87 3.92
N ALA A 232 -3.38 -11.62 2.89
CA ALA A 232 -4.16 -12.65 2.23
C ALA A 232 -3.24 -13.59 1.43
N LEU A 233 -3.36 -14.91 1.64
CA LEU A 233 -2.54 -15.91 0.95
C LEU A 233 -3.26 -16.55 -0.25
N PHE A 234 -4.58 -16.41 -0.34
CA PHE A 234 -5.38 -17.01 -1.43
C PHE A 234 -5.01 -16.52 -2.83
N PRO A 235 -4.53 -15.26 -3.06
CA PRO A 235 -4.09 -14.86 -4.39
C PRO A 235 -2.96 -15.77 -4.92
N PHE A 236 -2.04 -16.18 -4.04
CA PHE A 236 -0.97 -17.09 -4.40
C PHE A 236 -1.49 -18.50 -4.78
N LYS A 237 -2.66 -18.92 -4.27
CA LYS A 237 -3.31 -20.18 -4.65
C LYS A 237 -3.96 -20.13 -6.02
N LYS A 238 -4.69 -19.05 -6.31
CA LYS A 238 -5.60 -18.97 -7.46
C LYS A 238 -4.88 -18.61 -8.76
N PHE A 239 -3.79 -17.84 -8.68
CA PHE A 239 -3.21 -17.18 -9.85
C PHE A 239 -1.90 -17.80 -10.35
N PHE A 240 -1.16 -18.55 -9.52
CA PHE A 240 0.03 -19.23 -10.01
C PHE A 240 -0.34 -20.61 -10.58
N LYS A 241 -0.10 -20.80 -11.88
CA LYS A 241 -0.19 -22.11 -12.55
C LYS A 241 0.84 -23.10 -11.99
N ASP A 242 2.01 -22.59 -11.60
CA ASP A 242 3.02 -23.37 -10.88
C ASP A 242 2.61 -23.52 -9.40
N PRO A 243 2.29 -24.74 -8.94
CA PRO A 243 1.92 -24.97 -7.55
C PRO A 243 3.09 -24.83 -6.57
N SER A 244 4.35 -24.72 -7.03
CA SER A 244 5.54 -24.67 -6.18
C SER A 244 5.52 -23.49 -5.20
N ILE A 245 5.19 -22.28 -5.68
CA ILE A 245 5.11 -21.06 -4.88
C ILE A 245 4.03 -21.21 -3.81
N TYR A 246 2.83 -21.63 -4.19
CA TYR A 246 1.74 -21.81 -3.21
C TYR A 246 2.04 -22.94 -2.21
N LYS A 247 2.69 -24.04 -2.65
CA LYS A 247 3.13 -25.12 -1.76
C LYS A 247 4.10 -24.59 -0.71
N GLN A 248 5.07 -23.76 -1.09
CA GLN A 248 6.00 -23.14 -0.14
C GLN A 248 5.26 -22.20 0.82
N VAL A 249 4.41 -21.30 0.30
CA VAL A 249 3.61 -20.37 1.12
C VAL A 249 2.75 -21.12 2.14
N LYS A 250 2.09 -22.20 1.70
CA LYS A 250 1.27 -23.06 2.56
C LYS A 250 2.11 -23.80 3.60
N LYS A 251 3.25 -24.36 3.20
CA LYS A 251 4.18 -25.07 4.10
C LYS A 251 4.62 -24.14 5.24
N TYR A 252 5.03 -22.91 4.91
CA TYR A 252 5.51 -21.96 5.91
C TYR A 252 4.36 -21.53 6.82
N ALA A 253 3.21 -21.15 6.24
CA ALA A 253 2.00 -20.83 6.99
C ALA A 253 1.59 -21.90 7.99
N THR A 254 1.64 -23.16 7.59
CA THR A 254 1.32 -24.29 8.46
C THR A 254 2.36 -24.45 9.57
N ALA A 255 3.65 -24.33 9.25
CA ALA A 255 4.75 -24.51 10.20
C ALA A 255 4.70 -23.54 11.39
N TYR A 256 4.26 -22.30 11.19
CA TYR A 256 4.07 -21.33 12.28
C TYR A 256 2.62 -21.24 12.80
N GLY A 257 1.76 -22.21 12.45
CA GLY A 257 0.44 -22.37 13.05
C GLY A 257 -0.67 -21.47 12.48
N ARG A 258 -0.54 -20.95 11.25
CA ARG A 258 -1.62 -20.20 10.61
C ARG A 258 -2.73 -21.16 10.18
N ASN A 259 -3.93 -20.93 10.70
CA ASN A 259 -5.12 -21.64 10.23
C ASN A 259 -5.49 -21.17 8.81
N LEU A 260 -5.42 -22.10 7.85
CA LEU A 260 -5.76 -21.88 6.44
C LEU A 260 -7.17 -22.39 6.06
N SER A 261 -7.91 -22.96 7.01
CA SER A 261 -9.29 -23.39 6.76
C SER A 261 -10.21 -22.19 6.57
N THR A 262 -10.83 -22.11 5.41
CA THR A 262 -11.91 -21.16 5.12
C THR A 262 -13.16 -21.60 5.86
N LYS A 263 -13.51 -21.02 7.00
CA LYS A 263 -14.90 -21.09 7.48
C LYS A 263 -15.77 -20.24 6.55
N LYS A 264 -16.30 -20.85 5.48
CA LYS A 264 -17.65 -20.50 4.99
C LYS A 264 -18.63 -21.26 5.88
N LYS A 265 -19.11 -20.62 6.94
CA LYS A 265 -20.47 -20.88 7.43
C LYS A 265 -21.23 -19.57 7.19
N ALA A 266 -21.71 -19.41 5.97
CA ALA A 266 -22.90 -18.58 5.78
C ALA A 266 -24.03 -19.38 6.43
N ASN A 267 -24.54 -18.90 7.55
CA ASN A 267 -25.77 -19.41 8.10
C ASN A 267 -26.85 -19.19 7.03
N LYS A 268 -27.39 -20.28 6.49
CA LYS A 268 -28.75 -20.28 5.98
C LYS A 268 -29.66 -20.22 7.21
N THR A 269 -30.14 -19.03 7.50
CA THR A 269 -31.42 -18.77 8.16
C THR A 269 -32.22 -18.10 7.05
N GLY A 270 -33.23 -18.73 6.46
CA GLY A 270 -34.38 -19.33 7.11
C GLY A 270 -35.55 -18.55 6.53
#